data_AF-A0A1H6VEB8-F1
#
_entry.id   AF-A0A1H6VEB8-F1
#
_cell.length_a   1.000
_cell.length_b   1.000
_cell.length_c   1.000
_cell.angle_alpha   90.00
_cell.angle_beta   90.00
_cell.angle_gamma   90.00
#
_symmetry.space_group_name_H-M   'P 1'
#
loop_
_entity.id
_entity.type
_entity.pdbx_description
1 polymer ?
#
loop_
_entity_poly.entity_id
_entity_poly.type
_entity_poly.pdbx_seq_one_letter_code
_entity_poly.pdbx_strand_id
1 'polypeptide(L)'
;MIKKYANKKKIFLLTSIVLLFGLYISLNIYQAENISVVPIEDIKSISVSKAHTLSSDTLITGEIKVNRFEAITHINKEKYDDVLYIIIHKQPSFYKENVFSFNLDGVDAVESVNRISIVSGDVYVEEGGTRGYSLGDLKKLAEQKVIWEK
;
A
#
# COMPACT_ATOMS: atom_id res chain seq x y z
N MET A 1 49.89 -15.77 18.68
CA MET A 1 49.35 -14.98 17.54
C MET A 1 47.90 -15.31 17.17
N ILE A 2 47.47 -16.59 17.20
CA ILE A 2 46.15 -17.06 16.73
C ILE A 2 44.96 -16.41 17.48
N LYS A 3 45.01 -16.28 18.82
CA LYS A 3 43.93 -15.63 19.62
C LYS A 3 43.66 -14.16 19.23
N LYS A 4 44.70 -13.38 18.89
CA LYS A 4 44.57 -11.95 18.54
C LYS A 4 43.86 -11.77 17.18
N TYR A 5 44.10 -12.68 16.24
CA TYR A 5 43.43 -12.68 14.93
C TYR A 5 41.98 -13.14 15.02
N ALA A 6 41.69 -14.14 15.87
CA ALA A 6 40.32 -14.59 16.16
C ALA A 6 39.48 -13.47 16.80
N ASN A 7 40.06 -12.68 17.72
CA ASN A 7 39.38 -11.55 18.34
C ASN A 7 39.09 -10.41 17.35
N LYS A 8 40.03 -10.11 16.43
CA LYS A 8 39.80 -9.12 15.35
C LYS A 8 38.66 -9.54 14.41
N LYS A 9 38.60 -10.83 14.03
CA LYS A 9 37.49 -11.37 13.22
C LYS A 9 36.14 -11.28 13.94
N LYS A 10 36.11 -11.59 15.24
CA LYS A 10 34.89 -11.45 16.06
C LYS A 10 34.42 -10.01 16.17
N ILE A 11 35.35 -9.07 16.39
CA ILE A 11 35.02 -7.63 16.44
C ILE A 11 34.46 -7.16 15.09
N PHE A 12 35.12 -7.52 13.98
CA PHE A 12 34.65 -7.17 12.63
C PHE A 12 33.26 -7.74 12.30
N LEU A 13 33.00 -8.99 12.72
CA LEU A 13 31.68 -9.60 12.56
C LEU A 13 30.63 -8.84 13.38
N LEU A 14 30.94 -8.51 14.63
CA LEU A 14 30.03 -7.79 15.52
C LEU A 14 29.70 -6.39 14.96
N THR A 15 30.70 -5.63 14.51
CA THR A 15 30.46 -4.33 13.86
C THR A 15 29.65 -4.46 12.58
N SER A 16 29.91 -5.47 11.76
CA SER A 16 29.11 -5.75 10.55
C SER A 16 27.64 -6.00 10.89
N ILE A 17 27.37 -6.78 11.94
CA ILE A 17 25.99 -7.05 12.39
C ILE A 17 25.30 -5.76 12.85
N VAL A 18 25.98 -4.95 13.67
CA VAL A 18 25.42 -3.67 14.15
C VAL A 18 25.13 -2.72 12.99
N LEU A 19 26.03 -2.65 12.00
CA LEU A 19 25.83 -1.82 10.80
C LEU A 19 24.64 -2.31 9.96
N LEU A 20 24.54 -3.62 9.72
CA LEU A 20 23.41 -4.19 8.98
C LEU A 20 22.09 -3.95 9.70
N PHE A 21 22.07 -4.08 11.02
CA PHE A 21 20.88 -3.80 11.82
C PHE A 21 20.49 -2.32 11.78
N GLY A 22 21.46 -1.40 11.90
CA GLY A 22 21.23 0.04 11.76
C GLY A 22 20.70 0.41 10.36
N LEU A 23 21.26 -0.19 9.30
CA LEU A 23 20.78 -0.01 7.94
C LEU A 23 19.34 -0.52 7.78
N TYR A 24 19.04 -1.70 8.36
CA TYR A 24 17.71 -2.27 8.35
C TYR A 24 16.69 -1.35 9.03
N ILE A 25 16.97 -0.83 10.23
CA ILE A 25 16.07 0.11 10.92
C ILE A 25 15.89 1.38 10.10
N SER A 26 16.98 1.97 9.61
CA SER A 26 16.93 3.21 8.82
C SER A 26 16.11 3.03 7.55
N LEU A 27 16.23 1.88 6.90
CA LEU A 27 15.43 1.53 5.73
C LEU A 27 13.94 1.41 6.08
N ASN A 28 13.59 0.75 7.19
CA ASN A 28 12.19 0.63 7.61
C ASN A 28 11.58 2.00 7.94
N ILE A 29 12.31 2.87 8.64
CA ILE A 29 11.88 4.24 8.93
C ILE A 29 11.67 5.00 7.61
N TYR A 30 12.65 4.95 6.70
CA TYR A 30 12.55 5.60 5.40
C TYR A 30 11.34 5.11 4.60
N GLN A 31 11.10 3.79 4.56
CA GLN A 31 9.94 3.21 3.88
C GLN A 31 8.64 3.69 4.49
N ALA A 32 8.52 3.61 5.82
CA ALA A 32 7.34 4.07 6.54
C ALA A 32 7.11 5.56 6.24
N GLU A 33 8.13 6.41 6.31
CA GLU A 33 8.04 7.85 6.06
C GLU A 33 7.69 8.21 4.61
N ASN A 34 7.86 7.31 3.65
CA ASN A 34 7.64 7.58 2.23
C ASN A 34 6.52 6.72 1.61
N ILE A 35 5.59 6.21 2.43
CA ILE A 35 4.34 5.64 1.94
C ILE A 35 3.53 6.75 1.27
N SER A 36 3.05 6.49 0.07
CA SER A 36 2.18 7.39 -0.70
C SER A 36 1.04 6.62 -1.35
N VAL A 37 -0.04 7.32 -1.67
CA VAL A 37 -1.16 6.76 -2.44
C VAL A 37 -0.79 6.76 -3.92
N VAL A 38 -1.18 5.71 -4.63
CA VAL A 38 -0.92 5.57 -6.06
C VAL A 38 -1.81 6.57 -6.84
N PRO A 39 -1.21 7.42 -7.70
CA PRO A 39 -1.96 8.31 -8.56
C PRO A 39 -2.88 7.55 -9.53
N ILE A 40 -4.07 8.08 -9.84
CA ILE A 40 -5.01 7.41 -10.76
C ILE A 40 -4.40 7.19 -12.14
N GLU A 41 -3.60 8.14 -12.62
CA GLU A 41 -2.89 8.09 -13.89
C GLU A 41 -1.85 6.95 -13.97
N ASP A 42 -1.36 6.49 -12.82
CA ASP A 42 -0.43 5.36 -12.74
C ASP A 42 -1.16 4.01 -12.75
N ILE A 43 -2.51 3.98 -12.68
CA ILE A 43 -3.30 2.74 -12.74
C ILE A 43 -3.46 2.32 -14.20
N LYS A 44 -2.70 1.30 -14.62
CA LYS A 44 -2.70 0.81 -16.00
C LYS A 44 -3.91 -0.07 -16.31
N SER A 45 -4.24 -0.98 -15.41
CA SER A 45 -5.33 -1.93 -15.58
C SER A 45 -5.96 -2.26 -14.24
N ILE A 46 -7.27 -2.47 -14.25
CA ILE A 46 -7.99 -3.05 -13.13
C ILE A 46 -9.14 -3.89 -13.65
N SER A 47 -9.39 -5.00 -12.98
CA SER A 47 -10.48 -5.92 -13.25
C SER A 47 -11.13 -6.31 -11.95
N VAL A 48 -12.46 -6.28 -11.93
CA VAL A 48 -13.28 -6.88 -10.89
C VAL A 48 -13.84 -8.17 -11.45
N SER A 49 -13.64 -9.29 -10.76
CA SER A 49 -14.19 -10.58 -11.19
C SER A 49 -15.68 -10.44 -11.39
N LYS A 50 -16.19 -10.86 -12.55
CA LYS A 50 -17.58 -10.65 -12.97
C LYS A 50 -18.57 -11.11 -11.90
N ALA A 51 -19.11 -10.15 -11.18
CA ALA A 51 -20.13 -10.36 -10.16
C ALA A 51 -21.22 -9.30 -10.36
N HIS A 52 -22.46 -9.76 -10.55
CA HIS A 52 -23.63 -8.88 -10.61
C HIS A 52 -24.00 -8.35 -9.21
N THR A 53 -23.59 -9.10 -8.18
CA THR A 53 -23.64 -8.73 -6.77
C THR A 53 -22.27 -9.02 -6.17
N LEU A 54 -21.70 -8.06 -5.47
CA LEU A 54 -20.41 -8.25 -4.81
C LEU A 54 -20.53 -9.23 -3.64
N SER A 55 -19.46 -9.98 -3.41
CA SER A 55 -19.29 -10.91 -2.29
C SER A 55 -17.86 -10.80 -1.76
N SER A 56 -17.60 -11.37 -0.58
CA SER A 56 -16.25 -11.41 0.00
C SER A 56 -15.24 -12.11 -0.91
N ASP A 57 -15.70 -13.04 -1.76
CA ASP A 57 -14.87 -13.77 -2.72
C ASP A 57 -14.64 -12.99 -4.03
N THR A 58 -15.27 -11.82 -4.20
CA THR A 58 -15.06 -10.99 -5.39
C THR A 58 -13.60 -10.57 -5.45
N LEU A 59 -12.93 -10.96 -6.53
CA LEU A 59 -11.52 -10.71 -6.74
C LEU A 59 -11.31 -9.42 -7.52
N ILE A 60 -10.47 -8.53 -7.00
CA ILE A 60 -10.01 -7.32 -7.67
C ILE A 60 -8.53 -7.50 -7.98
N THR A 61 -8.19 -7.42 -9.26
CA THR A 61 -6.81 -7.50 -9.76
C THR A 61 -6.46 -6.29 -10.58
N GLY A 62 -5.19 -5.94 -10.62
CA GLY A 62 -4.75 -4.83 -11.45
C GLY A 62 -3.24 -4.68 -11.51
N GLU A 63 -2.82 -3.79 -12.40
CA GLU A 63 -1.43 -3.38 -12.56
C GLU A 63 -1.35 -1.86 -12.44
N ILE A 64 -0.37 -1.40 -11.67
CA ILE A 64 0.01 0.00 -11.58
C ILE A 64 1.40 0.21 -12.18
N LYS A 65 1.69 1.45 -12.54
CA LYS A 65 3.01 1.92 -12.87
C LYS A 65 3.70 2.31 -11.56
N VAL A 66 4.80 1.64 -11.26
CA VAL A 66 5.73 2.04 -10.19
C VAL A 66 7.12 2.21 -10.76
N ASN A 67 7.91 3.08 -10.13
CA ASN A 67 9.31 3.22 -10.46
C ASN A 67 10.11 1.97 -10.07
N ARG A 68 11.36 1.88 -10.54
CA ARG A 68 12.23 0.72 -10.27
C ARG A 68 12.46 0.46 -8.78
N PHE A 69 12.40 1.51 -7.96
CA PHE A 69 12.65 1.46 -6.52
C PHE A 69 11.37 1.69 -5.70
N GLU A 70 10.22 1.26 -6.22
CA GLU A 70 8.93 1.36 -5.55
C GLU A 70 8.17 0.04 -5.68
N ALA A 71 7.35 -0.23 -4.67
CA ALA A 71 6.48 -1.39 -4.61
C ALA A 71 5.13 -0.99 -4.03
N ILE A 72 4.08 -1.71 -4.43
CA ILE A 72 2.82 -1.76 -3.68
C ILE A 72 3.12 -2.28 -2.27
N THR A 73 2.53 -1.66 -1.24
CA THR A 73 2.73 -2.05 0.15
C THR A 73 1.45 -2.62 0.77
N HIS A 74 0.34 -1.91 0.68
CA HIS A 74 -0.95 -2.35 1.21
C HIS A 74 -2.09 -1.68 0.45
N ILE A 75 -3.29 -2.24 0.62
CA ILE A 75 -4.51 -1.76 -0.01
C ILE A 75 -5.57 -1.65 1.08
N ASN A 76 -6.10 -0.45 1.29
CA ASN A 76 -7.20 -0.23 2.22
C ASN A 76 -8.54 -0.35 1.49
N LYS A 77 -9.52 -0.90 2.20
CA LYS A 77 -10.89 -1.15 1.75
C LYS A 77 -11.81 -0.46 2.74
N GLU A 78 -12.33 0.70 2.37
CA GLU A 78 -13.12 1.54 3.25
C GLU A 78 -14.53 1.69 2.70
N LYS A 79 -15.52 1.15 3.40
CA LYS A 79 -16.92 1.29 3.00
C LYS A 79 -17.52 2.50 3.68
N TYR A 80 -18.18 3.34 2.91
CA TYR A 80 -18.98 4.44 3.41
C TYR A 80 -20.27 4.55 2.60
N ASP A 81 -21.41 4.49 3.29
CA ASP A 81 -22.73 4.30 2.68
C ASP A 81 -22.77 3.06 1.76
N ASP A 82 -23.06 3.23 0.47
CA ASP A 82 -23.12 2.20 -0.56
C ASP A 82 -21.88 2.18 -1.47
N VAL A 83 -20.83 2.92 -1.12
CA VAL A 83 -19.59 3.03 -1.87
C VAL A 83 -18.45 2.36 -1.14
N LEU A 84 -17.72 1.48 -1.83
CA LEU A 84 -16.44 0.94 -1.39
C LEU A 84 -15.31 1.76 -2.01
N TYR A 85 -14.52 2.38 -1.14
CA TYR A 85 -13.32 3.11 -1.52
C TYR A 85 -12.10 2.19 -1.40
N ILE A 86 -11.33 2.09 -2.47
CA ILE A 86 -10.06 1.35 -2.53
C ILE A 86 -8.93 2.36 -2.59
N ILE A 87 -7.97 2.22 -1.67
CA ILE A 87 -6.79 3.08 -1.62
C ILE A 87 -5.58 2.18 -1.76
N ILE A 88 -4.83 2.36 -2.85
CA ILE A 88 -3.65 1.56 -3.15
C ILE A 88 -2.43 2.35 -2.70
N HIS A 89 -1.63 1.75 -1.84
CA HIS A 89 -0.42 2.38 -1.33
C HIS A 89 0.83 1.82 -1.99
N LYS A 90 1.79 2.71 -2.24
CA LYS A 90 3.14 2.36 -2.65
C LYS A 90 4.17 2.93 -1.68
N GLN A 91 5.32 2.29 -1.60
CA GLN A 91 6.46 2.74 -0.80
C GLN A 91 7.77 2.48 -1.54
N PRO A 92 8.88 3.12 -1.13
CA PRO A 92 10.19 2.76 -1.63
C PRO A 92 10.52 1.30 -1.34
N SER A 93 11.08 0.60 -2.32
CA SER A 93 11.45 -0.81 -2.19
C SER A 93 12.61 -1.15 -3.10
N PHE A 94 13.44 -2.11 -2.70
CA PHE A 94 14.46 -2.68 -3.57
C PHE A 94 13.89 -3.61 -4.64
N TYR A 95 12.70 -4.15 -4.39
CA TYR A 95 12.00 -5.04 -5.31
C TYR A 95 10.79 -4.32 -5.87
N LYS A 96 10.63 -4.39 -7.18
CA LYS A 96 9.45 -3.86 -7.85
C LYS A 96 8.27 -4.81 -7.65
N GLU A 97 7.20 -4.29 -7.09
CA GLU A 97 5.91 -4.98 -7.01
C GLU A 97 4.82 -4.04 -7.51
N ASN A 98 4.24 -4.37 -8.66
CA ASN A 98 3.37 -3.46 -9.41
C ASN A 98 2.05 -4.09 -9.84
N VAL A 99 1.80 -5.33 -9.43
CA VAL A 99 0.57 -6.07 -9.66
C VAL A 99 -0.06 -6.32 -8.29
N PHE A 100 -1.37 -6.15 -8.18
CA PHE A 100 -2.12 -6.50 -6.99
C PHE A 100 -3.24 -7.46 -7.30
N SER A 101 -3.63 -8.23 -6.29
CA SER A 101 -4.74 -9.16 -6.32
C SER A 101 -5.28 -9.32 -4.91
N PHE A 102 -6.51 -8.89 -4.66
CA PHE A 102 -7.14 -9.00 -3.35
C PHE A 102 -8.64 -9.27 -3.49
N ASN A 103 -9.22 -9.85 -2.45
CA ASN A 103 -10.64 -10.13 -2.33
C ASN A 103 -11.31 -9.08 -1.41
N LEU A 104 -12.64 -9.10 -1.33
CA LEU A 104 -13.41 -8.17 -0.49
C LEU A 104 -13.64 -8.71 0.93
N ASP A 105 -12.74 -9.57 1.41
CA ASP A 105 -12.78 -10.02 2.80
C ASP A 105 -12.67 -8.84 3.78
N GLY A 106 -13.37 -8.93 4.92
CA GLY A 106 -13.38 -7.86 5.93
C GLY A 106 -14.18 -6.60 5.57
N VAL A 107 -14.80 -6.51 4.39
CA VAL A 107 -15.74 -5.43 4.05
C VAL A 107 -17.11 -5.74 4.64
N ASP A 108 -17.61 -4.89 5.53
CA ASP A 108 -18.91 -5.09 6.18
C ASP A 108 -20.09 -4.93 5.20
N ALA A 109 -21.03 -5.89 5.23
CA ALA A 109 -22.18 -5.98 4.33
C ALA A 109 -21.82 -5.67 2.85
N VAL A 110 -20.85 -6.40 2.30
CA VAL A 110 -20.32 -6.20 0.93
C VAL A 110 -21.39 -6.26 -0.15
N GLU A 111 -22.46 -7.04 0.05
CA GLU A 111 -23.59 -7.17 -0.85
C GLU A 111 -24.43 -5.88 -1.01
N SER A 112 -24.28 -4.94 -0.07
CA SER A 112 -24.94 -3.63 -0.12
C SER A 112 -24.12 -2.55 -0.85
N VAL A 113 -22.89 -2.87 -1.26
CA VAL A 113 -22.06 -1.97 -2.05
C VAL A 113 -22.61 -1.89 -3.48
N ASN A 114 -22.94 -0.69 -3.92
CA ASN A 114 -23.44 -0.41 -5.27
C ASN A 114 -22.35 0.17 -6.18
N ARG A 115 -21.24 0.65 -5.61
CA ARG A 115 -20.15 1.26 -6.36
C ARG A 115 -18.81 0.97 -5.72
N ILE A 116 -17.80 0.67 -6.54
CA ILE A 116 -16.40 0.61 -6.12
C ILE A 116 -15.64 1.75 -6.80
N SER A 117 -14.94 2.54 -5.99
CA SER A 117 -14.14 3.67 -6.42
C SER A 117 -12.70 3.52 -5.95
N ILE A 118 -11.72 3.66 -6.84
CA ILE A 118 -10.34 3.87 -6.44
C ILE A 118 -10.15 5.36 -6.16
N VAL A 119 -9.47 5.64 -5.06
CA VAL A 119 -9.17 7.00 -4.60
C VAL A 119 -7.68 7.27 -4.72
N SER A 120 -7.34 8.45 -5.23
CA SER A 120 -5.98 9.02 -5.27
C SER A 120 -5.96 10.37 -4.59
N GLY A 121 -4.75 10.87 -4.35
CA GLY A 121 -4.47 12.23 -3.91
C GLY A 121 -3.77 12.31 -2.57
N ASP A 122 -3.76 13.52 -2.02
CA ASP A 122 -3.20 13.88 -0.71
C ASP A 122 -4.08 13.39 0.44
N VAL A 123 -4.46 12.11 0.41
CA VAL A 123 -5.27 11.44 1.44
C VAL A 123 -4.51 11.40 2.80
N TYR A 124 -3.25 11.85 2.83
CA TYR A 124 -2.35 11.84 3.99
C TYR A 124 -1.61 13.18 4.22
N VAL A 125 -1.98 14.25 3.51
CA VAL A 125 -1.26 15.54 3.57
C VAL A 125 -2.13 16.63 4.16
N GLU A 126 -2.55 16.46 5.42
CA GLU A 126 -2.88 17.63 6.24
C GLU A 126 -1.72 17.94 7.19
N GLU A 127 -1.35 19.22 7.21
CA GLU A 127 -0.30 19.79 8.05
C GLU A 127 -0.54 19.45 9.53
N GLY A 128 0.42 18.74 10.13
CA GLY A 128 0.51 18.64 11.60
C GLY A 128 -0.19 17.44 12.24
N GLY A 129 0.36 16.24 12.05
CA GLY A 129 0.61 15.39 13.22
C GLY A 129 0.16 13.93 13.19
N THR A 130 -0.78 13.52 12.34
CA THR A 130 -1.17 12.10 12.24
C THR A 130 -1.62 11.78 10.83
N ARG A 131 -0.86 10.93 10.15
CA ARG A 131 -1.18 10.37 8.84
C ARG A 131 -2.55 9.69 8.89
N GLY A 132 -3.52 10.19 8.14
CA GLY A 132 -4.82 9.56 7.99
C GLY A 132 -5.80 10.44 7.24
N TYR A 133 -6.94 9.82 6.92
CA TYR A 133 -8.11 10.45 6.32
C TYR A 133 -9.34 10.05 7.13
N SER A 134 -10.37 10.90 7.16
CA SER A 134 -11.69 10.45 7.61
C SER A 134 -12.46 9.83 6.44
N LEU A 135 -13.41 8.93 6.74
CA LEU A 135 -14.31 8.38 5.72
C LEU A 135 -15.09 9.49 4.99
N GLY A 136 -15.40 10.59 5.68
CA GLY A 136 -16.08 11.74 5.11
C GLY A 136 -15.23 12.54 4.11
N ASP A 137 -13.91 12.45 4.19
CA ASP A 137 -12.99 13.12 3.28
C ASP A 137 -12.84 12.34 1.97
N LEU A 138 -12.91 11.00 2.03
CA LEU A 138 -12.86 10.15 0.84
C LEU A 138 -13.93 10.52 -0.19
N LYS A 139 -15.15 10.84 0.26
CA LYS A 139 -16.25 11.27 -0.61
C LYS A 139 -15.98 12.59 -1.32
N LYS A 140 -15.17 13.47 -0.73
CA LYS A 140 -14.89 14.82 -1.24
C LYS A 140 -13.69 14.86 -2.18
N LEU A 141 -12.89 13.80 -2.25
CA LEU A 141 -11.71 13.76 -3.10
C LEU A 141 -12.10 13.87 -4.57
N ALA A 142 -11.47 14.80 -5.28
CA ALA A 142 -11.71 15.02 -6.70
C ALA A 142 -11.11 13.89 -7.55
N GLU A 143 -10.02 13.29 -7.09
CA GLU A 143 -9.32 12.21 -7.77
C GLU A 143 -9.91 10.85 -7.40
N GLN A 144 -10.98 10.50 -8.11
CA GLN A 144 -11.64 9.21 -7.98
C GLN A 144 -11.87 8.55 -9.33
N LYS A 145 -11.77 7.21 -9.36
CA LYS A 145 -12.06 6.40 -10.54
C LYS A 145 -12.99 5.26 -10.16
N VAL A 146 -14.21 5.28 -10.72
CA VAL A 146 -15.16 4.17 -10.57
C VAL A 146 -14.68 2.97 -11.38
N ILE A 147 -14.64 1.80 -10.75
CA ILE A 147 -14.15 0.55 -11.37
C ILE A 147 -15.23 -0.54 -11.45
N TRP A 148 -16.32 -0.35 -10.72
CA TRP A 148 -17.49 -1.22 -10.75
C TRP A 148 -18.69 -0.44 -10.22
N GLU A 149 -19.86 -0.69 -10.82
CA GLU A 149 -21.15 -0.16 -10.41
C GLU A 149 -22.22 -1.20 -10.74
N LYS A 150 -23.21 -1.33 -9.86
CA LYS A 150 -24.30 -2.30 -9.96
C LYS A 150 -25.32 -1.95 -11.05
#